data_AF-A0A2A4UJI2-F1
#
_entry.id   AF-A0A2A4UJI2-F1
#
_cell.length_a   1.000
_cell.length_b   1.000
_cell.length_c   1.000
_cell.angle_alpha   90.00
_cell.angle_beta   90.00
_cell.angle_gamma   90.00
#
_symmetry.space_group_name_H-M   'P 1'
#
loop_
_entity.id
_entity.type
_entity.pdbx_description
1 polymer ?
#
loop_
_entity_poly.entity_id
_entity_poly.type
_entity_poly.pdbx_seq_one_letter_code
_entity_poly.pdbx_strand_id
1 'polypeptide(L)'
;MKKLFLLFLLCSTNALSAPNPLGINEDSIAAMNRNMQQFQSCMKGIDQSTILSIQNQAQQLKMQIDALCSSGKLSEAQAQASTAKNILENNPSIQQMKKCSSEMSDFMPNGFTMAIKTNRDYSTSHVCELP
;
A
#
# COMPACT_ATOMS: atom_id res chain seq x y z
N MET A 1 -27.07 -32.08 -52.52
CA MET A 1 -27.49 -31.20 -51.40
C MET A 1 -27.41 -31.97 -50.08
N LYS A 2 -26.95 -31.28 -49.02
CA LYS A 2 -27.35 -31.53 -47.62
C LYS A 2 -26.81 -32.76 -46.85
N LYS A 3 -25.60 -33.28 -47.11
CA LYS A 3 -25.03 -34.30 -46.20
C LYS A 3 -23.58 -34.08 -45.74
N LEU A 4 -22.96 -32.97 -46.12
CA LEU A 4 -21.57 -32.68 -45.75
C LEU A 4 -21.42 -31.26 -45.18
N PHE A 5 -22.35 -30.86 -44.31
CA PHE A 5 -22.28 -29.57 -43.61
C PHE A 5 -22.81 -29.64 -42.16
N LEU A 6 -22.90 -30.85 -41.61
CA LEU A 6 -23.48 -31.14 -40.29
C LEU A 6 -22.50 -31.80 -39.32
N LEU A 7 -21.20 -31.77 -39.60
CA LEU A 7 -20.17 -32.39 -38.76
C LEU A 7 -19.06 -31.42 -38.31
N PHE A 8 -19.31 -30.11 -38.40
CA PHE A 8 -18.42 -29.07 -37.87
C PHE A 8 -19.02 -28.32 -36.66
N LEU A 9 -20.18 -28.78 -36.16
CA LEU A 9 -20.93 -28.17 -35.06
C LEU A 9 -20.84 -28.99 -33.76
N LEU A 10 -19.68 -29.59 -33.48
CA LEU A 10 -19.42 -30.39 -32.27
C LEU A 10 -18.09 -30.07 -31.56
N CYS A 11 -17.50 -28.91 -31.84
CA CYS A 11 -16.42 -28.34 -31.02
C CYS A 11 -16.93 -27.17 -30.15
N SER A 12 -18.11 -27.34 -29.53
CA SER A 12 -18.51 -26.51 -28.41
C SER A 12 -17.59 -26.81 -27.22
N THR A 13 -16.47 -26.10 -27.20
CA THR A 13 -15.86 -25.48 -26.03
C THR A 13 -16.24 -26.14 -24.71
N ASN A 14 -15.47 -27.15 -24.32
CA ASN A 14 -15.28 -27.40 -22.89
C ASN A 14 -14.51 -26.19 -22.35
N ALA A 15 -15.25 -25.18 -21.88
CA ALA A 15 -14.67 -24.22 -20.96
C ALA A 15 -14.35 -25.02 -19.69
N LEU A 16 -13.13 -25.56 -19.62
CA LEU A 16 -12.51 -25.89 -18.35
C LEU A 16 -12.59 -24.60 -17.53
N SER A 17 -13.42 -24.60 -16.49
CA SER A 17 -13.29 -23.67 -15.39
C SER A 17 -11.93 -23.93 -14.77
N ALA A 18 -10.91 -23.21 -15.24
CA ALA A 18 -9.66 -23.10 -14.55
C ALA A 18 -9.99 -22.55 -13.14
N PRO A 19 -9.60 -23.22 -12.05
CA PRO A 19 -9.70 -22.60 -10.75
C PRO A 19 -8.92 -21.29 -10.84
N ASN A 20 -9.59 -20.16 -10.56
CA ASN A 20 -8.96 -18.85 -10.52
C ASN A 20 -7.69 -19.01 -9.67
N PRO A 21 -6.48 -18.76 -10.21
CA PRO A 21 -5.23 -19.01 -9.49
C PRO A 21 -5.08 -18.14 -8.23
N LEU A 22 -6.00 -17.18 -8.05
CA LEU A 22 -6.08 -16.29 -6.90
C LEU A 22 -7.16 -16.70 -5.87
N GLY A 23 -7.98 -17.73 -6.13
CA GLY A 23 -9.04 -18.15 -5.21
C GLY A 23 -10.12 -17.09 -4.97
N ILE A 24 -10.21 -16.06 -5.81
CA ILE A 24 -11.13 -14.93 -5.66
C ILE A 24 -12.52 -15.37 -6.15
N ASN A 25 -13.50 -15.31 -5.24
CA ASN A 25 -14.93 -15.47 -5.56
C ASN A 25 -15.59 -14.11 -5.81
N GLU A 26 -16.80 -14.10 -6.36
CA GLU A 26 -17.54 -12.87 -6.67
C GLU A 26 -17.79 -11.98 -5.43
N ASP A 27 -18.04 -12.59 -4.28
CA ASP A 27 -18.20 -11.88 -3.00
C ASP A 27 -16.93 -11.12 -2.59
N SER A 28 -15.75 -11.70 -2.86
CA SER A 28 -14.45 -11.07 -2.62
C SER A 28 -14.21 -9.87 -3.52
N ILE A 29 -14.66 -9.94 -4.78
CA ILE A 29 -14.58 -8.80 -5.72
C ILE A 29 -15.50 -7.66 -5.26
N ALA A 30 -16.73 -7.98 -4.86
CA ALA A 30 -17.68 -6.99 -4.36
C ALA A 30 -17.18 -6.33 -3.06
N ALA A 31 -16.60 -7.11 -2.14
CA ALA A 31 -15.98 -6.59 -0.93
C ALA A 31 -14.80 -5.65 -1.25
N MET A 32 -13.92 -6.05 -2.17
CA MET A 32 -12.79 -5.21 -2.60
C MET A 32 -13.26 -3.87 -3.19
N ASN A 33 -14.29 -3.88 -4.04
CA ASN A 33 -14.84 -2.65 -4.61
C ASN A 33 -15.41 -1.69 -3.55
N ARG A 34 -16.15 -2.22 -2.56
CA ARG A 34 -16.66 -1.40 -1.44
C ARG A 34 -15.52 -0.80 -0.62
N ASN A 35 -14.48 -1.59 -0.34
CA ASN A 35 -13.32 -1.13 0.43
C ASN A 35 -12.55 -0.05 -0.33
N MET A 36 -12.40 -0.18 -1.64
CA MET A 36 -11.78 0.84 -2.47
C MET A 36 -12.57 2.15 -2.46
N GLN A 37 -13.90 2.08 -2.56
CA GLN A 37 -14.76 3.27 -2.46
C GLN A 37 -14.67 3.94 -1.09
N GLN A 38 -14.66 3.15 -0.01
CA GLN A 38 -14.46 3.65 1.34
C GLN A 38 -13.10 4.34 1.50
N PHE A 39 -12.03 3.74 0.98
CA PHE A 39 -10.70 4.35 0.99
C PHE A 39 -10.65 5.65 0.20
N GLN A 40 -11.20 5.67 -1.01
CA GLN A 40 -11.28 6.89 -1.83
C GLN A 40 -12.07 7.99 -1.11
N SER A 41 -13.17 7.63 -0.44
CA SER A 41 -13.93 8.57 0.37
C SER A 41 -13.15 9.03 1.61
N CYS A 42 -12.37 8.16 2.24
CA CYS A 42 -11.54 8.51 3.39
C CYS A 42 -10.39 9.45 3.01
N MET A 43 -9.79 9.23 1.84
CA MET A 43 -8.74 10.08 1.27
C MET A 43 -9.28 11.39 0.67
N LYS A 44 -10.60 11.59 0.65
CA LYS A 44 -11.22 12.81 0.14
C LYS A 44 -10.68 14.03 0.90
N GLY A 45 -10.22 15.02 0.15
CA GLY A 45 -9.58 16.21 0.71
C GLY A 45 -8.05 16.12 0.82
N ILE A 46 -7.46 14.95 0.56
CA ILE A 46 -6.02 14.81 0.32
C ILE A 46 -5.82 14.76 -1.18
N ASP A 47 -5.36 15.87 -1.75
CA ASP A 47 -5.02 15.90 -3.17
C ASP A 47 -3.63 15.32 -3.45
N GLN A 48 -3.37 15.04 -4.72
CA GLN A 48 -2.10 14.49 -5.16
C GLN A 48 -0.91 15.42 -4.85
N SER A 49 -1.10 16.74 -4.90
CA SER A 49 -0.06 17.70 -4.55
C SER A 49 0.36 17.62 -3.08
N THR A 50 -0.59 17.37 -2.19
CA THR A 50 -0.36 17.20 -0.76
C THR A 50 0.46 15.94 -0.51
N ILE A 51 0.12 14.84 -1.20
CA ILE A 51 0.88 13.59 -1.15
C ILE A 51 2.32 13.81 -1.63
N LEU A 52 2.49 14.49 -2.78
CA LEU A 52 3.82 14.79 -3.33
C LEU A 52 4.64 15.71 -2.40
N SER A 53 4.00 16.69 -1.79
CA SER A 53 4.64 17.59 -0.81
C SER A 53 5.16 16.83 0.40
N ILE A 54 4.32 15.94 0.96
CA ILE A 54 4.70 15.06 2.07
C ILE A 54 5.85 14.14 1.68
N GLN A 55 5.79 13.55 0.49
CA GLN A 55 6.86 12.68 -0.02
C GLN A 55 8.19 13.43 -0.14
N ASN A 56 8.17 14.64 -0.71
CA ASN A 56 9.36 15.49 -0.81
C ASN A 56 9.91 15.86 0.57
N GLN A 57 9.04 16.23 1.52
CA GLN A 57 9.44 16.54 2.88
C GLN A 57 10.08 15.33 3.58
N ALA A 58 9.47 14.16 3.46
CA ALA A 58 10.00 12.92 4.03
C ALA A 58 11.36 12.55 3.41
N GLN A 59 11.52 12.73 2.10
CA GLN A 59 12.79 12.49 1.41
C GLN A 59 13.89 13.45 1.88
N GLN A 60 13.58 14.73 2.06
CA GLN A 60 14.54 15.71 2.59
C GLN A 60 14.99 15.35 4.02
N LEU A 61 14.05 14.99 4.89
CA LEU A 61 14.36 14.55 6.25
C LEU A 61 15.23 13.29 6.24
N LYS A 62 14.92 12.32 5.37
CA LYS A 62 15.75 11.11 5.19
C LYS A 62 17.17 11.46 4.76
N MET A 63 17.35 12.32 3.75
CA MET A 63 18.68 12.73 3.29
C MET A 63 19.51 13.38 4.41
N GLN A 64 18.88 14.21 5.26
CA GLN A 64 19.56 14.83 6.41
C GLN A 64 20.01 13.78 7.43
N ILE A 65 19.15 12.82 7.75
CA ILE A 65 19.46 11.73 8.69
C ILE A 65 20.57 10.84 8.10
N ASP A 66 20.47 10.46 6.83
CA ASP A 66 21.47 9.63 6.14
C ASP A 66 22.84 10.32 6.11
N ALA A 67 22.87 11.65 5.90
CA ALA A 67 24.11 12.42 5.96
C ALA A 67 24.75 12.42 7.35
N LEU A 68 23.93 12.52 8.41
CA LEU A 68 24.40 12.42 9.80
C LEU A 68 24.94 11.02 10.11
N CYS A 69 24.22 9.98 9.69
CA CYS A 69 24.66 8.59 9.82
C CYS A 69 25.98 8.34 9.09
N SER A 70 26.09 8.79 7.84
CA SER A 70 27.30 8.65 7.02
C SER A 70 28.50 9.41 7.59
N SER A 71 28.24 10.47 8.36
CA SER A 71 29.28 11.25 9.04
C SER A 71 29.65 10.70 10.43
N GLY A 72 29.09 9.55 10.85
CA GLY A 72 29.31 8.96 12.16
C GLY A 72 28.61 9.68 13.32
N LYS A 73 27.73 10.65 13.03
CA LYS A 73 27.03 11.47 14.03
C LYS A 73 25.76 10.77 14.53
N LEU A 74 25.93 9.63 15.19
CA LEU A 74 24.82 8.74 15.58
C LEU A 74 23.76 9.44 16.45
N SER A 75 24.17 10.11 17.53
CA SER A 75 23.24 10.80 18.43
C SER A 75 22.47 11.93 17.74
N GLU A 76 23.14 12.70 16.87
CA GLU A 76 22.48 13.74 16.08
C GLU A 76 21.49 13.15 15.08
N ALA A 77 21.84 12.03 14.43
CA ALA A 77 20.94 11.32 13.53
C ALA A 77 19.69 10.83 14.26
N GLN A 78 19.84 10.23 15.44
CA GLN A 78 18.70 9.75 16.25
C GLN A 78 17.80 10.90 16.73
N ALA A 79 18.39 12.03 17.14
CA ALA A 79 17.64 13.23 17.50
C ALA A 79 16.88 13.80 16.29
N GLN A 80 17.53 13.87 15.12
CA GLN A 80 16.91 14.34 13.89
C GLN A 80 15.76 13.42 13.44
N ALA A 81 15.93 12.10 13.56
CA ALA A 81 14.90 11.12 13.28
C ALA A 81 13.68 11.27 14.20
N SER A 82 13.91 11.53 15.48
CA SER A 82 12.83 11.77 16.45
C SER A 82 12.06 13.05 16.13
N THR A 83 12.76 14.12 15.74
CA THR A 83 12.14 15.36 15.25
C THR A 83 11.35 15.12 13.97
N ALA A 84 11.93 14.41 13.00
CA ALA A 84 11.29 14.06 11.74
C ALA A 84 10.00 13.26 11.97
N LYS A 85 10.05 12.26 12.86
CA LYS A 85 8.87 11.51 13.29
C LYS A 85 7.77 12.46 13.81
N ASN A 86 8.10 13.36 14.72
CA ASN A 86 7.13 14.30 15.27
C ASN A 86 6.53 15.23 14.19
N ILE A 87 7.35 15.71 13.24
CA ILE A 87 6.87 16.55 12.12
C ILE A 87 5.84 15.77 11.29
N LEU A 88 6.14 14.52 10.96
CA LEU A 88 5.25 13.69 10.15
C LEU A 88 4.00 13.25 10.92
N GLU A 89 4.13 12.85 12.18
CA GLU A 89 3.00 12.43 13.01
C GLU A 89 2.01 13.55 13.30
N ASN A 90 2.47 14.81 13.36
CA ASN A 90 1.61 15.98 13.55
C ASN A 90 1.04 16.55 12.25
N ASN A 91 1.38 15.99 11.09
CA ASN A 91 0.79 16.42 9.82
C ASN A 91 -0.63 15.84 9.68
N PRO A 92 -1.68 16.68 9.52
CA PRO A 92 -3.07 16.23 9.50
C PRO A 92 -3.37 15.29 8.33
N SER A 93 -2.75 15.51 7.17
CA SER A 93 -2.91 14.63 6.02
C SER A 93 -2.26 13.27 6.26
N ILE A 94 -1.11 13.21 6.95
CA ILE A 94 -0.48 11.94 7.34
C ILE A 94 -1.36 11.19 8.36
N GLN A 95 -1.93 11.89 9.33
CA GLN A 95 -2.86 11.30 10.30
C GLN A 95 -4.09 10.72 9.60
N GLN A 96 -4.67 11.46 8.64
CA GLN A 96 -5.79 10.98 7.85
C GLN A 96 -5.40 9.78 6.98
N MET A 97 -4.26 9.81 6.28
CA MET A 97 -3.76 8.65 5.52
C MET A 97 -3.57 7.42 6.41
N LYS A 98 -2.99 7.60 7.61
CA LYS A 98 -2.80 6.52 8.58
C LYS A 98 -4.15 5.93 9.01
N LYS A 99 -5.12 6.77 9.34
CA LYS A 99 -6.48 6.34 9.69
C LYS A 99 -7.14 5.56 8.55
N CYS A 100 -7.09 6.09 7.32
CA CYS A 100 -7.64 5.42 6.14
C CYS A 100 -6.99 4.06 5.92
N SER A 101 -5.68 3.94 6.15
CA SER A 101 -4.97 2.66 6.00
C SER A 101 -5.30 1.65 7.10
N SER A 102 -5.47 2.07 8.36
CA SER A 102 -5.82 1.17 9.46
C SER A 102 -7.23 0.63 9.34
N GLU A 103 -8.16 1.40 8.79
CA GLU A 103 -9.52 0.93 8.53
C GLU A 103 -9.57 -0.12 7.41
N MET A 104 -8.53 -0.22 6.58
CA MET A 104 -8.43 -1.22 5.51
C MET A 104 -7.64 -2.48 5.89
N SER A 105 -6.75 -2.41 6.90
CA SER A 105 -5.85 -3.53 7.23
C SER A 105 -6.59 -4.78 7.69
N ASP A 106 -7.78 -4.62 8.26
CA ASP A 106 -8.61 -5.74 8.75
C ASP A 106 -9.31 -6.50 7.60
N PHE A 107 -9.31 -5.95 6.38
CA PHE A 107 -10.12 -6.46 5.26
C PHE A 107 -9.31 -6.94 4.06
N MET A 108 -7.98 -6.84 4.11
CA MET A 108 -7.13 -7.30 3.01
C MET A 108 -6.69 -8.76 3.23
N PRO A 109 -7.09 -9.71 2.38
CA PRO A 109 -6.51 -11.05 2.40
C PRO A 109 -4.99 -10.93 2.20
N ASN A 110 -4.24 -11.83 2.83
CA ASN A 110 -2.77 -11.84 3.03
C ASN A 110 -1.86 -11.62 1.79
N GLY A 111 -2.39 -11.30 0.60
CA GLY A 111 -1.65 -11.01 -0.63
C GLY A 111 -1.81 -9.57 -1.19
N PHE A 112 -2.71 -8.73 -0.67
CA PHE A 112 -2.98 -7.37 -1.20
C PHE A 112 -2.55 -6.25 -0.25
N THR A 113 -1.58 -6.48 0.62
CA THR A 113 -1.01 -5.40 1.42
C THR A 113 -0.27 -4.42 0.51
N MET A 114 -0.92 -3.31 0.16
CA MET A 114 -0.21 -2.08 -0.19
C MET A 114 0.76 -1.85 0.96
N ALA A 115 2.06 -2.02 0.69
CA ALA A 115 3.09 -2.16 1.69
C ALA A 115 3.34 -0.85 2.47
N ILE A 116 2.37 -0.44 3.29
CA ILE A 116 2.66 0.31 4.49
C ILE A 116 2.81 -0.75 5.58
N LYS A 117 3.96 -1.42 5.62
CA LYS A 117 4.32 -2.28 6.76
C LYS A 117 4.51 -1.38 7.97
N THR A 118 3.41 -1.03 8.64
CA THR A 118 3.37 -0.24 9.88
C THR A 118 3.81 -1.04 11.11
N ASN A 119 3.98 -2.36 10.96
CA ASN A 119 4.24 -3.30 12.06
C ASN A 119 5.70 -3.78 12.17
N ARG A 120 6.68 -3.03 11.63
CA ARG A 120 8.07 -3.27 12.04
C ARG A 120 8.33 -2.50 13.33
N ASP A 121 8.48 -3.23 14.42
CA ASP A 121 8.93 -2.68 15.69
C ASP A 121 10.41 -2.32 15.57
N TYR A 122 10.67 -1.03 15.41
CA TYR A 122 12.00 -0.44 15.38
C TYR A 122 12.35 0.27 16.69
N SER A 123 11.60 0.02 17.77
CA SER A 123 11.81 0.68 19.07
C SER A 123 13.20 0.43 19.65
N THR A 124 13.88 -0.63 19.20
CA THR A 124 15.22 -1.03 19.65
C THR A 124 16.33 -0.79 18.63
N SER A 125 16.00 -0.42 17.38
CA SER A 125 16.99 -0.20 16.32
C SER A 125 17.43 1.26 16.28
N HIS A 126 18.72 1.49 16.06
CA HIS A 126 19.21 2.84 15.81
C HIS A 126 18.80 3.29 14.40
N VAL A 127 18.50 4.57 14.19
CA VAL A 127 18.03 5.05 12.87
C VAL A 127 19.01 4.75 11.73
N CYS A 128 20.31 4.73 12.02
CA CYS A 128 21.35 4.41 11.03
C CYS A 128 21.46 2.92 10.65
N GLU A 129 20.75 2.04 11.36
CA GLU A 129 20.67 0.60 11.06
C GLU A 129 19.43 0.27 10.21
N LEU A 130 18.55 1.26 10.01
CA LEU A 130 17.35 1.09 9.22
C LEU A 130 17.68 1.12 7.72
N PRO A 131 17.05 0.23 6.92
CA PRO A 131 17.22 0.21 5.47
C PRO A 131 16.62 1.43 4.76
#